data_AF-W1W7T9-F1
#
_entry.id   AF-W1W7T9-F1
#
_cell.length_a   1.000
_cell.length_b   1.000
_cell.length_c   1.000
_cell.angle_alpha   90.00
_cell.angle_beta   90.00
_cell.angle_gamma   90.00
#
_symmetry.space_group_name_H-M   'P 1'
#
loop_
_entity.id
_entity.type
_entity.pdbx_description
1 polymer ?
#
loop_
_entity_poly.entity_id
_entity_poly.type
_entity_poly.pdbx_seq_one_letter_code
_entity_poly.pdbx_strand_id
1 'polypeptide(L)'
;MVDGTYTEEQIQEFVDHFIMKLRMVRFARIHEYNNLFTGDPVWTTESIGGMGTDGRTLVSKMSFRYLHTLTNLGPAPEPNLTVLWSPRMPIGFRRFCAKLSIETSSIQYENDDLMRPNSGDDYAIACCVSPMRIGKEMQFFGARSNLAKCLLYAINGGVDEKLKKQIGPKYRPITSEYLEFDEVWEKFDDMMEWLAGVYVNALNIIHYMHDKYAYEKLEMALHDRKVTRWFATDDRKVTRWFATGIAGLSVVADSLSAIKYAKVKPIRDENGIAVDFEIEGDFPKYGNDDDRVDSLAAKVVSTFMNKIRKHPTYRQSVPTMSLLTITSNVVYGTATGSTPDGRKAGEAFAPGANPMHGRDTHGAISSLASVAKMPWRDSSDGISNTFSIIPDALGKSGETFVSLSDFDIELDPSQLPNSNTNFACSEPNVTIKEDN
;
A
#
# COMPACT_ATOMS: atom_id res chain seq x y z
N MET A 1 22.11 21.99 24.58
CA MET A 1 22.16 21.29 25.89
C MET A 1 23.57 21.06 26.39
N VAL A 2 24.49 20.48 25.60
CA VAL A 2 25.88 20.26 26.04
C VAL A 2 26.58 21.57 26.43
N ASP A 3 26.33 22.64 25.67
CA ASP A 3 26.87 23.98 25.96
C ASP A 3 25.96 24.83 26.87
N GLY A 4 24.90 24.23 27.44
CA GLY A 4 23.98 24.92 28.37
C GLY A 4 23.10 26.03 27.77
N THR A 5 23.12 26.25 26.44
CA THR A 5 22.41 27.37 25.79
C THR A 5 20.89 27.34 25.93
N TYR A 6 20.29 26.14 25.91
CA TYR A 6 18.84 25.94 26.01
C TYR A 6 18.52 24.76 26.93
N THR A 7 17.43 24.90 27.69
CA THR A 7 16.86 23.83 28.52
C THR A 7 16.10 22.81 27.67
N GLU A 8 15.77 21.65 28.25
CA GLU A 8 14.94 20.65 27.58
C GLU A 8 13.53 21.19 27.24
N GLU A 9 12.95 21.96 28.16
CA GLU A 9 11.66 22.59 27.98
C GLU A 9 11.66 23.59 26.82
N GLN A 10 12.69 24.43 26.72
CA GLN A 10 12.83 25.37 25.60
C GLN A 10 12.99 24.65 24.26
N ILE A 11 13.72 23.53 24.23
CA ILE A 11 13.85 22.73 23.00
C ILE A 11 12.50 22.10 22.63
N GLN A 12 11.74 21.57 23.60
CA GLN A 12 10.41 21.04 23.34
C GLN A 12 9.46 22.14 22.84
N GLU A 13 9.50 23.33 23.42
CA GLU A 13 8.70 24.47 22.96
C GLU A 13 9.01 24.82 21.49
N PHE A 14 10.28 24.79 21.08
CA PHE A 14 10.65 25.01 19.68
C PHE A 14 10.09 23.93 18.75
N VAL A 15 10.13 22.67 19.18
CA VAL A 15 9.52 21.55 18.43
C VAL A 15 8.01 21.72 18.35
N ASP A 16 7.35 22.07 19.45
CA ASP A 16 5.91 22.30 19.51
C ASP A 16 5.50 23.46 18.57
N HIS A 17 6.25 24.56 18.55
CA HIS A 17 6.02 25.67 17.61
C HIS A 17 6.22 25.27 16.15
N PHE A 18 7.23 24.44 15.86
CA PHE A 18 7.46 23.93 14.50
C PHE A 18 6.31 23.01 14.05
N ILE A 19 5.92 22.05 14.89
CA ILE A 19 4.81 21.13 14.63
C ILE A 19 3.48 21.89 14.48
N MET A 20 3.26 22.93 15.27
CA MET A 20 2.11 23.81 15.12
C MET A 20 2.05 24.44 13.73
N LYS A 21 3.20 24.80 13.13
CA LYS A 21 3.23 25.34 11.75
C LYS A 21 2.93 24.26 10.71
N LEU A 22 3.43 23.04 10.89
CA LEU A 22 3.10 21.91 10.00
C LEU A 22 1.58 21.61 10.02
N ARG A 23 0.96 21.64 11.21
CA ARG A 23 -0.50 21.49 11.39
C ARG A 23 -1.35 22.55 10.66
N MET A 24 -0.75 23.67 10.28
CA MET A 24 -1.43 24.82 9.67
C MET A 24 -1.29 24.88 8.14
N VAL A 25 -0.51 24.01 7.51
CA VAL A 25 -0.36 24.00 6.04
C VAL A 25 -1.70 23.69 5.40
N ARG A 26 -2.14 24.48 4.42
CA ARG A 26 -3.41 24.30 3.72
C ARG A 26 -3.27 24.61 2.25
N PHE A 27 -4.08 23.90 1.45
CA PHE A 27 -4.20 24.12 0.02
C PHE A 27 -5.67 24.30 -0.33
N ALA A 28 -5.99 25.23 -1.22
CA ALA A 28 -7.34 25.34 -1.76
C ALA A 28 -7.63 24.12 -2.65
N ARG A 29 -8.69 23.36 -2.34
CA ARG A 29 -9.09 22.15 -3.06
C ARG A 29 -10.52 22.28 -3.59
N ILE A 30 -10.75 21.72 -4.77
CA ILE A 30 -12.10 21.60 -5.35
C ILE A 30 -12.87 20.44 -4.69
N HIS A 31 -14.19 20.43 -4.85
CA HIS A 31 -15.04 19.42 -4.22
C HIS A 31 -14.70 17.98 -4.67
N GLU A 32 -14.38 17.80 -5.95
CA GLU A 32 -13.98 16.52 -6.54
C GLU A 32 -12.69 15.98 -5.91
N TYR A 33 -11.75 16.86 -5.56
CA TYR A 33 -10.54 16.48 -4.82
C TYR A 33 -10.91 15.97 -3.42
N ASN A 34 -11.79 16.67 -2.71
CA ASN A 34 -12.19 16.28 -1.36
C ASN A 34 -12.86 14.90 -1.31
N ASN A 35 -13.52 14.46 -2.38
CA ASN A 35 -14.08 13.12 -2.46
C ASN A 35 -13.00 12.03 -2.62
N LEU A 36 -11.93 12.33 -3.37
CA LEU A 36 -10.80 11.42 -3.62
C LEU A 36 -9.76 11.41 -2.49
N PHE A 37 -9.69 12.49 -1.72
CA PHE A 37 -8.75 12.74 -0.63
C PHE A 37 -9.48 13.46 0.52
N THR A 38 -10.36 12.76 1.23
CA THR A 38 -11.14 13.35 2.34
C THR A 38 -10.25 13.66 3.55
N GLY A 39 -10.69 14.59 4.39
CA GLY A 39 -10.02 14.94 5.65
C GLY A 39 -9.06 16.14 5.59
N ASP A 40 -9.10 16.91 4.50
CA ASP A 40 -8.18 18.03 4.24
C ASP A 40 -6.69 17.64 4.40
N PRO A 41 -6.25 16.51 3.82
CA PRO A 41 -4.91 15.99 4.05
C PRO A 41 -3.86 16.81 3.32
N VAL A 42 -2.69 16.92 3.94
CA VAL A 42 -1.50 17.55 3.35
C VAL A 42 -0.40 16.50 3.13
N TRP A 43 -0.33 15.49 4.01
CA TRP A 43 0.77 14.54 4.12
C TRP A 43 2.11 15.24 4.36
N THR A 44 2.16 16.08 5.41
CA THR A 44 3.43 16.55 5.97
C THR A 44 4.07 15.41 6.74
N THR A 45 4.58 14.41 6.02
CA THR A 45 5.05 13.15 6.61
C THR A 45 6.46 13.31 7.19
N GLU A 46 6.62 12.89 8.44
CA GLU A 46 7.90 12.90 9.16
C GLU A 46 8.30 11.46 9.48
N SER A 47 9.50 11.05 9.04
CA SER A 47 10.05 9.71 9.26
C SER A 47 10.94 9.69 10.50
N ILE A 48 10.53 8.94 11.53
CA ILE A 48 11.09 9.01 12.88
C ILE A 48 11.74 7.68 13.25
N GLY A 49 13.00 7.75 13.68
CA GLY A 49 13.72 6.59 14.21
C GLY A 49 14.42 5.78 13.12
N GLY A 50 14.21 4.46 13.09
CA GLY A 50 14.98 3.52 12.29
C GLY A 50 16.33 3.09 12.90
N MET A 51 17.08 2.30 12.14
CA MET A 51 18.47 1.95 12.43
C MET A 51 19.39 2.34 11.27
N GLY A 52 20.64 2.64 11.59
CA GLY A 52 21.70 2.86 10.63
C GLY A 52 22.13 1.57 9.93
N THR A 53 22.71 1.72 8.76
CA THR A 53 23.42 0.66 8.01
C THR A 53 24.60 0.10 8.80
N ASP A 54 25.12 0.88 9.75
CA ASP A 54 26.16 0.47 10.71
C ASP A 54 25.65 -0.34 11.92
N GLY A 55 24.33 -0.56 12.00
CA GLY A 55 23.67 -1.33 13.06
C GLY A 55 23.28 -0.54 14.30
N ARG A 56 23.67 0.73 14.44
CA ARG A 56 23.24 1.60 15.55
C ARG A 56 21.81 2.10 15.32
N THR A 57 21.11 2.48 16.37
CA THR A 57 19.79 3.12 16.20
C THR A 57 19.92 4.57 15.76
N LEU A 58 18.98 5.03 14.93
CA LEU A 58 18.79 6.44 14.61
C LEU A 58 17.78 7.13 15.54
N VAL A 59 17.21 6.38 16.50
CA VAL A 59 16.40 6.96 17.57
C VAL A 59 17.25 7.94 18.38
N SER A 60 16.73 9.16 18.53
CA SER A 60 17.37 10.22 19.30
C SER A 60 16.36 10.83 20.28
N LYS A 61 16.82 11.77 21.12
CA LYS A 61 15.90 12.56 21.95
C LYS A 61 14.87 13.32 21.11
N MET A 62 15.22 13.76 19.90
CA MET A 62 14.28 14.44 19.00
C MET A 62 13.13 13.52 18.59
N SER A 63 13.37 12.22 18.43
CA SER A 63 12.32 11.23 18.12
C SER A 63 11.24 11.23 19.19
N PHE A 64 11.62 11.32 20.47
CA PHE A 64 10.66 11.45 21.58
C PHE A 64 9.96 12.80 21.56
N ARG A 65 10.67 13.91 21.33
CA ARG A 65 10.09 15.26 21.32
C ARG A 65 9.02 15.46 20.25
N TYR A 66 9.27 14.95 19.04
CA TYR A 66 8.31 15.00 17.93
C TYR A 66 7.03 14.25 18.28
N LEU A 67 7.15 13.02 18.78
CA LEU A 67 6.00 12.22 19.19
C LEU A 67 5.30 12.80 20.43
N HIS A 68 6.02 13.42 21.36
CA HIS A 68 5.46 14.04 22.56
C HIS A 68 4.59 15.27 22.26
N THR A 69 4.67 15.83 21.05
CA THR A 69 3.75 16.89 20.61
C THR A 69 2.29 16.41 20.57
N LEU A 70 2.05 15.10 20.43
CA LEU A 70 0.71 14.51 20.56
C LEU A 70 0.18 14.58 22.00
N THR A 71 1.06 14.71 22.99
CA THR A 71 0.70 14.98 24.39
C THR A 71 0.52 16.47 24.65
N ASN A 72 1.51 17.30 24.28
CA ASN A 72 1.48 18.74 24.59
C ASN A 72 0.41 19.52 23.80
N LEU A 73 0.30 19.22 22.51
CA LEU A 73 -0.59 19.93 21.58
C LEU A 73 -1.86 19.12 21.28
N GLY A 74 -2.00 17.93 21.87
CA GLY A 74 -3.06 16.97 21.59
C GLY A 74 -2.90 16.22 20.26
N PRO A 75 -3.73 15.17 20.05
CA PRO A 75 -3.76 14.40 18.81
C PRO A 75 -4.08 15.26 17.60
N ALA A 76 -3.40 14.98 16.48
CA ALA A 76 -3.66 15.66 15.20
C ALA A 76 -3.30 14.73 14.04
N PRO A 77 -3.97 14.87 12.88
CA PRO A 77 -3.66 14.11 11.68
C PRO A 77 -2.37 14.56 10.99
N GLU A 78 -1.91 15.79 11.27
CA GLU A 78 -0.68 16.36 10.70
C GLU A 78 0.25 16.84 11.83
N PRO A 79 1.58 16.81 11.64
CA PRO A 79 2.25 16.06 10.58
C PRO A 79 1.94 14.57 10.65
N ASN A 80 2.06 13.87 9.53
CA ASN A 80 1.88 12.43 9.48
C ASN A 80 3.12 11.75 10.09
N LEU A 81 3.07 11.54 11.42
CA LEU A 81 4.18 10.99 12.20
C LEU A 81 4.35 9.49 11.90
N THR A 82 5.47 9.16 11.26
CA THR A 82 5.75 7.81 10.75
C THR A 82 6.96 7.21 11.45
N VAL A 83 6.75 6.15 12.22
CA VAL A 83 7.84 5.45 12.90
C VAL A 83 8.45 4.41 11.96
N LEU A 84 9.72 4.57 11.64
CA LEU A 84 10.51 3.57 10.92
C LEU A 84 10.87 2.43 11.89
N TRP A 85 10.07 1.37 11.85
CA TRP A 85 10.05 0.30 12.85
C TRP A 85 11.09 -0.79 12.55
N SER A 86 11.89 -1.11 13.58
CA SER A 86 12.72 -2.32 13.62
C SER A 86 12.67 -2.97 15.01
N PRO A 87 12.63 -4.31 15.12
CA PRO A 87 12.77 -5.04 16.39
C PRO A 87 14.13 -4.81 17.09
N ARG A 88 15.10 -4.17 16.42
CA ARG A 88 16.42 -3.84 17.00
C ARG A 88 16.49 -2.44 17.63
N MET A 89 15.44 -1.62 17.49
CA MET A 89 15.38 -0.30 18.11
C MET A 89 15.31 -0.37 19.64
N PRO A 90 15.68 0.69 20.38
CA PRO A 90 15.57 0.68 21.84
C PRO A 90 14.15 0.35 22.33
N ILE A 91 14.04 -0.62 23.24
CA ILE A 91 12.74 -1.06 23.79
C ILE A 91 11.95 0.09 24.43
N GLY A 92 12.64 1.05 25.06
CA GLY A 92 12.01 2.24 25.63
C GLY A 92 11.29 3.10 24.58
N PHE A 93 11.86 3.24 23.38
CA PHE A 93 11.21 3.96 22.29
C PHE A 93 10.03 3.19 21.70
N ARG A 94 10.15 1.86 21.53
CA ARG A 94 9.03 1.02 21.08
C ARG A 94 7.83 1.11 22.02
N ARG A 95 8.06 1.02 23.33
CA ARG A 95 7.01 1.16 24.35
C ARG A 95 6.39 2.56 24.35
N PHE A 96 7.19 3.60 24.13
CA PHE A 96 6.71 4.97 24.03
C PHE A 96 5.81 5.19 22.81
N CYS A 97 6.21 4.67 21.63
CA CYS A 97 5.39 4.73 20.43
C CYS A 97 4.06 3.99 20.62
N ALA A 98 4.11 2.76 21.15
CA ALA A 98 2.91 1.97 21.41
C ALA A 98 1.95 2.66 22.40
N LYS A 99 2.49 3.25 23.49
CA LYS A 99 1.71 4.06 24.42
C LYS A 99 0.97 5.18 23.70
N LEU A 100 1.67 5.96 22.88
CA LEU A 100 1.06 7.06 22.14
C LEU A 100 0.04 6.59 21.09
N SER A 101 0.27 5.46 20.43
CA SER A 101 -0.73 4.85 19.54
C SER A 101 -2.01 4.49 20.29
N ILE A 102 -1.91 3.92 21.50
CA ILE A 102 -3.07 3.62 22.35
C ILE A 102 -3.79 4.89 22.78
N GLU A 103 -3.05 5.94 23.14
CA GLU A 103 -3.63 7.19 23.65
C GLU A 103 -4.23 8.07 22.55
N THR A 104 -3.73 7.98 21.31
CA THR A 104 -3.99 9.02 20.28
C THR A 104 -4.38 8.49 18.91
N SER A 105 -4.09 7.23 18.59
CA SER A 105 -4.27 6.65 17.25
C SER A 105 -3.69 7.48 16.09
N SER A 106 -2.68 8.32 16.37
CA SER A 106 -2.16 9.35 15.43
C SER A 106 -0.73 9.05 14.91
N ILE A 107 -0.31 7.80 14.95
CA ILE A 107 1.03 7.35 14.52
C ILE A 107 0.86 6.19 13.54
N GLN A 108 1.62 6.22 12.44
CA GLN A 108 1.78 5.07 11.55
C GLN A 108 3.17 4.43 11.68
N TYR A 109 3.29 3.16 11.27
CA TYR A 109 4.52 2.37 11.38
C TYR A 109 4.87 1.78 10.02
N GLU A 110 6.15 1.86 9.68
CA GLU A 110 6.68 1.40 8.39
C GLU A 110 7.91 0.51 8.63
N ASN A 111 8.05 -0.59 7.90
CA ASN A 111 9.06 -1.60 8.17
C ASN A 111 10.46 -1.19 7.69
N ASP A 112 11.29 -0.70 8.60
CA ASP A 112 12.67 -0.25 8.33
C ASP A 112 13.62 -1.40 7.97
N ASP A 113 13.42 -2.59 8.55
CA ASP A 113 14.24 -3.75 8.19
C ASP A 113 13.98 -4.24 6.76
N LEU A 114 12.79 -3.95 6.19
CA LEU A 114 12.47 -4.24 4.79
C LEU A 114 12.97 -3.16 3.83
N MET A 115 12.85 -1.89 4.20
CA MET A 115 13.15 -0.77 3.31
C MET A 115 14.63 -0.39 3.29
N ARG A 116 15.28 -0.29 4.46
CA ARG A 116 16.69 0.15 4.57
C ARG A 116 17.67 -0.63 3.69
N PRO A 117 17.58 -1.97 3.55
CA PRO A 117 18.51 -2.70 2.68
C PRO A 117 18.55 -2.18 1.24
N ASN A 118 17.42 -1.64 0.74
CA ASN A 118 17.31 -1.10 -0.61
C ASN A 118 17.49 0.42 -0.66
N SER A 119 17.01 1.12 0.38
CA SER A 119 16.95 2.59 0.42
C SER A 119 18.09 3.24 1.21
N GLY A 120 18.95 2.48 1.86
CA GLY A 120 19.93 3.03 2.81
C GLY A 120 19.25 3.50 4.11
N ASP A 121 20.01 4.19 4.96
CA ASP A 121 19.58 4.66 6.29
C ASP A 121 19.22 6.16 6.34
N ASP A 122 19.15 6.82 5.19
CA ASP A 122 18.74 8.22 5.02
C ASP A 122 17.61 8.32 3.99
N TYR A 123 16.54 7.56 4.23
CA TYR A 123 15.31 7.57 3.44
C TYR A 123 14.15 8.11 4.27
N ALA A 124 13.18 8.71 3.58
CA ALA A 124 11.93 9.16 4.17
C ALA A 124 10.74 8.53 3.45
N ILE A 125 9.59 8.59 4.10
CA ILE A 125 8.30 8.20 3.53
C ILE A 125 7.62 9.42 2.94
N ALA A 126 7.35 9.38 1.64
CA ALA A 126 6.53 10.37 0.96
C ALA A 126 5.07 9.95 0.94
N CYS A 127 4.18 10.94 1.08
CA CYS A 127 2.74 10.73 1.16
C CYS A 127 2.39 9.76 2.31
N CYS A 128 1.92 8.56 2.01
CA CYS A 128 1.55 7.57 3.02
C CYS A 128 2.64 6.53 3.28
N VAL A 129 3.11 5.85 2.23
CA VAL A 129 3.84 4.57 2.36
C VAL A 129 5.01 4.43 1.37
N SER A 130 5.35 5.50 0.65
CA SER A 130 6.27 5.43 -0.50
C SER A 130 7.69 5.85 -0.08
N PRO A 131 8.65 4.91 0.08
CA PRO A 131 10.00 5.27 0.49
C PRO A 131 10.77 6.01 -0.61
N MET A 132 11.59 6.98 -0.21
CA MET A 132 12.52 7.70 -1.07
C MET A 132 13.80 8.05 -0.33
N ARG A 133 14.95 7.90 -0.99
CA ARG A 133 16.21 8.49 -0.50
C ARG A 133 16.15 10.01 -0.57
N ILE A 134 16.39 10.68 0.55
CA ILE A 134 16.22 12.13 0.69
C ILE A 134 17.16 12.87 -0.27
N GLY A 135 16.62 13.82 -1.03
CA GLY A 135 17.37 14.61 -2.02
C GLY A 135 17.88 13.81 -3.23
N LYS A 136 17.60 12.51 -3.29
CA LYS A 136 18.11 11.58 -4.32
C LYS A 136 17.00 10.83 -5.03
N GLU A 137 15.74 10.90 -4.62
CA GLU A 137 14.68 10.15 -5.26
C GLU A 137 13.36 10.91 -5.24
N MET A 138 12.54 10.68 -6.27
CA MET A 138 11.18 11.18 -6.33
C MET A 138 10.26 10.18 -7.01
N GLN A 139 8.96 10.25 -6.70
CA GLN A 139 7.91 9.51 -7.40
C GLN A 139 7.14 10.43 -8.33
N PHE A 140 6.95 9.97 -9.56
CA PHE A 140 5.86 10.42 -10.42
C PHE A 140 4.57 9.75 -9.95
N PHE A 141 3.76 10.51 -9.22
CA PHE A 141 2.54 10.03 -8.57
C PHE A 141 1.44 9.68 -9.58
N GLY A 142 0.94 8.44 -9.52
CA GLY A 142 -0.09 7.94 -10.43
C GLY A 142 -1.47 7.72 -9.85
N ALA A 143 -1.75 8.10 -8.60
CA ALA A 143 -2.97 7.73 -7.89
C ALA A 143 -3.19 6.21 -7.86
N ARG A 144 -4.30 5.70 -8.43
CA ARG A 144 -4.57 4.26 -8.53
C ARG A 144 -5.51 3.92 -9.68
N SER A 145 -5.54 2.65 -10.06
CA SER A 145 -6.52 2.06 -10.96
C SER A 145 -7.51 1.15 -10.20
N ASN A 146 -8.72 0.97 -10.75
CA ASN A 146 -9.78 0.15 -10.14
C ASN A 146 -9.73 -1.28 -10.70
N LEU A 147 -9.12 -2.21 -9.96
CA LEU A 147 -9.02 -3.61 -10.41
C LEU A 147 -10.33 -4.38 -10.27
N ALA A 148 -11.19 -4.03 -9.32
CA ALA A 148 -12.51 -4.68 -9.18
C ALA A 148 -13.40 -4.41 -10.40
N LYS A 149 -13.40 -3.16 -10.92
CA LYS A 149 -14.10 -2.83 -12.16
C LYS A 149 -13.44 -3.47 -13.38
N CYS A 150 -12.11 -3.60 -13.39
CA CYS A 150 -11.40 -4.35 -14.42
C CYS A 150 -11.86 -5.81 -14.50
N LEU A 151 -12.09 -6.48 -13.35
CA LEU A 151 -12.65 -7.82 -13.30
C LEU A 151 -14.09 -7.87 -13.87
N LEU A 152 -14.94 -6.89 -13.53
CA LEU A 152 -16.29 -6.81 -14.12
C LEU A 152 -16.25 -6.59 -15.64
N TYR A 153 -15.30 -5.78 -16.12
CA TYR A 153 -15.11 -5.58 -17.56
C TYR A 153 -14.67 -6.88 -18.24
N ALA A 154 -13.83 -7.70 -17.60
CA ALA A 154 -13.46 -9.01 -18.14
C ALA A 154 -14.69 -9.93 -18.30
N ILE A 155 -15.57 -9.96 -17.30
CA ILE A 155 -16.83 -10.74 -17.36
C ILE A 155 -17.77 -10.21 -18.44
N ASN A 156 -17.89 -8.87 -18.55
CA ASN A 156 -18.85 -8.19 -19.43
C ASN A 156 -18.30 -7.79 -20.81
N GLY A 157 -17.11 -8.27 -21.21
CA GLY A 157 -16.55 -7.98 -22.54
C GLY A 157 -16.20 -6.50 -22.76
N GLY A 158 -15.76 -5.80 -21.71
CA GLY A 158 -15.37 -4.39 -21.71
C GLY A 158 -16.53 -3.39 -21.60
N VAL A 159 -17.77 -3.87 -21.45
CA VAL A 159 -18.93 -3.00 -21.22
C VAL A 159 -19.06 -2.69 -19.74
N ASP A 160 -19.22 -1.40 -19.41
CA ASP A 160 -19.43 -0.95 -18.05
C ASP A 160 -20.81 -1.35 -17.52
N GLU A 161 -20.82 -2.00 -16.36
CA GLU A 161 -22.00 -2.62 -15.76
C GLU A 161 -23.04 -1.60 -15.30
N LYS A 162 -22.64 -0.34 -15.03
CA LYS A 162 -23.53 0.73 -14.59
C LYS A 162 -23.94 1.64 -15.74
N LEU A 163 -22.96 2.08 -16.54
CA LEU A 163 -23.17 3.03 -17.63
C LEU A 163 -23.70 2.38 -18.91
N LYS A 164 -23.59 1.04 -19.02
CA LYS A 164 -24.00 0.26 -20.20
C LYS A 164 -23.30 0.72 -21.49
N LYS A 165 -22.06 1.23 -21.34
CA LYS A 165 -21.23 1.75 -22.42
C LYS A 165 -20.01 0.87 -22.61
N GLN A 166 -19.57 0.71 -23.86
CA GLN A 166 -18.29 0.07 -24.17
C GLN A 166 -17.16 1.01 -23.72
N ILE A 167 -16.44 0.64 -22.66
CA ILE A 167 -15.31 1.42 -22.11
C ILE A 167 -14.00 0.68 -22.39
N GLY A 168 -13.93 -0.60 -22.03
CA GLY A 168 -12.82 -1.48 -22.38
C GLY A 168 -12.89 -1.96 -23.84
N PRO A 169 -11.88 -2.71 -24.31
CA PRO A 169 -11.90 -3.34 -25.62
C PRO A 169 -13.12 -4.25 -25.76
N LYS A 170 -13.66 -4.34 -26.98
CA LYS A 170 -14.85 -5.15 -27.29
C LYS A 170 -14.49 -6.63 -27.38
N TYR A 171 -14.14 -7.21 -26.24
CA TYR A 171 -13.90 -8.65 -26.11
C TYR A 171 -15.21 -9.43 -25.99
N ARG A 172 -15.13 -10.75 -26.13
CA ARG A 172 -16.28 -11.62 -25.95
C ARG A 172 -16.61 -11.72 -24.45
N PRO A 173 -17.83 -11.36 -24.00
CA PRO A 173 -18.23 -11.55 -22.61
C PRO A 173 -18.28 -13.04 -22.26
N ILE A 174 -18.24 -13.36 -20.97
CA ILE A 174 -18.55 -14.70 -20.47
C ILE A 174 -20.06 -14.89 -20.59
N THR A 175 -20.51 -16.01 -21.15
CA THR A 175 -21.94 -16.31 -21.35
C THR A 175 -22.41 -17.57 -20.65
N SER A 176 -21.52 -18.29 -19.97
CA SER A 176 -21.86 -19.46 -19.16
C SER A 176 -22.83 -19.08 -18.03
N GLU A 177 -23.62 -20.06 -17.58
CA GLU A 177 -24.54 -19.91 -16.46
C GLU A 177 -23.78 -19.67 -15.15
N TYR A 178 -22.70 -20.42 -14.93
CA TYR A 178 -21.80 -20.26 -13.79
C TYR A 178 -20.43 -19.78 -14.27
N LEU A 179 -19.78 -18.93 -13.48
CA LEU A 179 -18.43 -18.47 -13.75
C LEU A 179 -17.44 -19.60 -13.46
N GLU A 180 -16.57 -19.89 -14.44
CA GLU A 180 -15.47 -20.84 -14.28
C GLU A 180 -14.16 -20.08 -14.07
N PHE A 181 -13.36 -20.50 -13.09
CA PHE A 181 -12.16 -19.77 -12.66
C PHE A 181 -11.16 -19.52 -13.80
N ASP A 182 -10.85 -20.54 -14.59
CA ASP A 182 -9.82 -20.43 -15.63
C ASP A 182 -10.26 -19.48 -16.76
N GLU A 183 -11.53 -19.51 -17.16
CA GLU A 183 -12.08 -18.57 -18.16
C GLU A 183 -12.08 -17.13 -17.64
N VAL A 184 -12.51 -16.93 -16.40
CA VAL A 184 -12.50 -15.60 -15.77
C VAL A 184 -11.07 -15.08 -15.65
N TRP A 185 -10.13 -15.91 -15.21
CA TRP A 185 -8.74 -15.53 -15.05
C TRP A 185 -8.10 -15.14 -16.38
N GLU A 186 -8.30 -15.92 -17.45
CA GLU A 186 -7.77 -15.61 -18.79
C GLU A 186 -8.27 -14.25 -19.28
N LYS A 187 -9.59 -14.03 -19.23
CA LYS A 187 -10.19 -12.75 -19.66
C LYS A 187 -9.77 -11.58 -18.76
N PHE A 188 -9.58 -11.82 -17.48
CA PHE A 188 -9.11 -10.80 -16.54
C PHE A 188 -7.66 -10.44 -16.81
N ASP A 189 -6.80 -11.41 -17.14
CA ASP A 189 -5.42 -11.16 -17.57
C ASP A 189 -5.36 -10.26 -18.81
N ASP A 190 -6.19 -10.53 -19.82
CA ASP A 190 -6.31 -9.70 -21.03
C ASP A 190 -6.81 -8.28 -20.72
N MET A 191 -7.81 -8.16 -19.83
CA MET A 191 -8.35 -6.85 -19.44
C MET A 191 -7.35 -6.04 -18.61
N MET A 192 -6.55 -6.70 -17.77
CA MET A 192 -5.45 -6.09 -17.04
C MET A 192 -4.35 -5.56 -17.98
N GLU A 193 -4.08 -6.23 -19.11
CA GLU A 193 -3.11 -5.75 -20.11
C GLU A 193 -3.57 -4.42 -20.71
N TRP A 194 -4.85 -4.35 -21.09
CA TRP A 194 -5.44 -3.11 -21.58
C TRP A 194 -5.39 -2.00 -20.52
N LEU A 195 -5.78 -2.31 -19.27
CA LEU A 195 -5.78 -1.33 -18.20
C LEU A 195 -4.38 -0.77 -17.93
N ALA A 196 -3.35 -1.63 -17.91
CA ALA A 196 -1.95 -1.20 -17.74
C ALA A 196 -1.53 -0.23 -18.85
N GLY A 197 -1.88 -0.51 -20.11
CA GLY A 197 -1.59 0.36 -21.23
C GLY A 197 -2.29 1.71 -21.15
N VAL A 198 -3.58 1.75 -20.79
CA VAL A 198 -4.33 3.00 -20.58
C VAL A 198 -3.71 3.81 -19.44
N TYR A 199 -3.38 3.14 -18.34
CA TYR A 199 -2.90 3.78 -17.13
C TYR A 199 -1.52 4.42 -17.35
N VAL A 200 -0.55 3.67 -17.87
CA VAL A 200 0.80 4.19 -18.15
C VAL A 200 0.77 5.32 -19.17
N ASN A 201 -0.07 5.23 -20.21
CA ASN A 201 -0.21 6.31 -21.19
C ASN A 201 -0.77 7.60 -20.57
N ALA A 202 -1.79 7.49 -19.72
CA ALA A 202 -2.35 8.65 -19.02
C ALA A 202 -1.29 9.33 -18.13
N LEU A 203 -0.54 8.54 -17.35
CA LEU A 203 0.51 9.05 -16.48
C LEU A 203 1.68 9.66 -17.25
N ASN A 204 2.08 9.08 -18.38
CA ASN A 204 3.09 9.66 -19.26
C ASN A 204 2.71 11.08 -19.72
N ILE A 205 1.44 11.28 -20.08
CA ILE A 205 0.93 12.60 -20.46
C ILE A 205 0.94 13.55 -19.25
N ILE A 206 0.44 13.10 -18.11
CA ILE A 206 0.37 13.91 -16.88
C ILE A 206 1.76 14.40 -16.48
N HIS A 207 2.74 13.51 -16.36
CA HIS A 207 4.07 13.88 -15.90
C HIS A 207 4.85 14.69 -16.93
N TYR A 208 4.65 14.43 -18.22
CA TYR A 208 5.18 15.32 -19.27
C TYR A 208 4.66 16.75 -19.12
N MET A 209 3.35 16.90 -18.90
CA MET A 209 2.75 18.23 -18.76
C MET A 209 3.12 18.90 -17.43
N HIS A 210 3.28 18.13 -16.35
CA HIS A 210 3.74 18.65 -15.06
C HIS A 210 5.16 19.20 -15.16
N ASP A 211 6.11 18.42 -15.70
CA ASP A 211 7.49 18.87 -15.91
C ASP A 211 7.55 20.11 -16.83
N LYS A 212 6.63 20.24 -17.78
CA LYS A 212 6.61 21.37 -18.72
C LYS A 212 6.03 22.64 -18.12
N TYR A 213 4.94 22.55 -17.36
CA TYR A 213 4.13 23.72 -16.97
C TYR A 213 4.15 24.02 -15.47
N ALA A 214 4.49 23.04 -14.63
CA ALA A 214 4.40 23.12 -13.18
C ALA A 214 5.60 22.48 -12.47
N TYR A 215 6.80 22.55 -13.07
CA TYR A 215 8.01 21.99 -12.48
C TYR A 215 8.31 22.57 -11.08
N GLU A 216 8.50 21.68 -10.12
CA GLU A 216 8.69 21.92 -8.67
C GLU A 216 10.10 22.46 -8.38
N LYS A 217 10.41 23.65 -8.90
CA LYS A 217 11.78 24.21 -8.92
C LYS A 217 12.42 24.33 -7.54
N LEU A 218 11.65 24.67 -6.50
CA LEU A 218 12.19 24.88 -5.16
C LEU A 218 12.53 23.55 -4.50
N GLU A 219 11.63 22.58 -4.61
CA GLU A 219 11.80 21.22 -4.12
C GLU A 219 12.97 20.54 -4.85
N MET A 220 13.02 20.66 -6.17
CA MET A 220 14.06 20.04 -6.99
C MET A 220 15.41 20.74 -6.88
N ALA A 221 15.48 21.99 -6.43
CA ALA A 221 16.75 22.66 -6.14
C ALA A 221 17.47 22.06 -4.91
N LEU A 222 16.74 21.33 -4.06
CA LEU A 222 17.26 20.62 -2.90
C LEU A 222 17.59 19.14 -3.21
N HIS A 223 17.61 18.76 -4.49
CA HIS A 223 17.99 17.43 -4.95
C HIS A 223 19.33 17.43 -5.68
N ASP A 224 19.96 16.25 -5.72
CA ASP A 224 21.20 16.04 -6.47
C ASP A 224 21.04 16.32 -7.97
N ARG A 225 22.12 16.78 -8.61
CA ARG A 225 22.07 17.35 -9.96
C ARG A 225 21.76 16.35 -11.08
N LYS A 226 22.29 15.12 -11.00
CA LYS A 226 22.17 14.14 -12.10
C LYS A 226 20.96 13.26 -11.85
N VAL A 227 20.18 12.90 -12.87
CA VAL A 227 19.02 12.00 -12.70
C VAL A 227 19.17 10.78 -13.60
N THR A 228 18.89 9.58 -13.10
CA THR A 228 19.16 8.31 -13.82
C THR A 228 18.03 7.28 -13.79
N ARG A 229 18.27 6.22 -14.57
CA ARG A 229 17.35 5.21 -15.10
C ARG A 229 17.24 3.93 -14.24
N TRP A 230 18.18 3.68 -13.32
CA TRP A 230 18.35 2.39 -12.63
C TRP A 230 18.86 2.62 -11.21
N PHE A 231 18.61 1.67 -10.29
CA PHE A 231 19.12 1.65 -8.91
C PHE A 231 20.51 2.28 -8.87
N ALA A 232 20.57 3.52 -8.38
CA ALA A 232 21.78 4.29 -8.46
C ALA A 232 22.80 3.69 -7.49
N THR A 233 23.74 2.92 -8.02
CA THR A 233 24.99 2.51 -7.32
C THR A 233 25.96 3.68 -7.17
N ASP A 234 25.65 4.80 -7.83
CA ASP A 234 26.37 6.08 -7.74
C ASP A 234 25.46 7.05 -6.99
N ASP A 235 25.91 7.41 -5.79
CA ASP A 235 25.25 8.25 -4.79
C ASP A 235 24.91 9.66 -5.28
N ARG A 236 25.44 10.10 -6.42
CA ARG A 236 25.23 11.46 -6.98
C ARG A 236 24.08 11.56 -7.99
N LYS A 237 23.16 10.59 -8.01
CA LYS A 237 22.09 10.48 -9.02
C LYS A 237 20.71 10.39 -8.39
N VAL A 238 19.80 11.21 -8.89
CA VAL A 238 18.39 11.16 -8.59
C VAL A 238 17.74 9.96 -9.31
N THR A 239 16.87 9.21 -8.67
CA THR A 239 16.03 8.18 -9.32
C THR A 239 14.61 8.72 -9.48
N ARG A 240 13.98 8.46 -10.63
CA ARG A 240 12.54 8.70 -10.82
C ARG A 240 11.80 7.39 -10.79
N TRP A 241 10.94 7.25 -9.81
CA TRP A 241 9.98 6.15 -9.72
C TRP A 241 8.70 6.54 -10.46
N PHE A 242 8.07 5.60 -11.13
CA PHE A 242 6.79 5.78 -11.82
C PHE A 242 5.72 5.05 -11.01
N ALA A 243 5.18 5.74 -10.03
CA ALA A 243 4.31 5.19 -9.01
C ALA A 243 2.92 4.97 -9.58
N THR A 244 2.57 3.71 -9.82
CA THR A 244 1.20 3.29 -10.10
C THR A 244 0.54 2.82 -8.81
N GLY A 245 -0.79 2.73 -8.77
CA GLY A 245 -1.50 2.17 -7.63
C GLY A 245 -2.66 1.27 -8.06
N ILE A 246 -3.08 0.39 -7.16
CA ILE A 246 -4.28 -0.42 -7.35
C ILE A 246 -5.26 -0.28 -6.18
N ALA A 247 -6.55 -0.33 -6.51
CA ALA A 247 -7.66 -0.34 -5.56
C ALA A 247 -8.53 -1.58 -5.76
N GLY A 248 -9.12 -2.05 -4.67
CA GLY A 248 -10.04 -3.20 -4.68
C GLY A 248 -9.34 -4.55 -4.70
N LEU A 249 -8.12 -4.66 -4.16
CA LEU A 249 -7.36 -5.93 -4.13
C LEU A 249 -8.16 -7.05 -3.45
N SER A 250 -8.68 -6.81 -2.24
CA SER A 250 -9.46 -7.80 -1.50
C SER A 250 -10.78 -8.17 -2.18
N VAL A 251 -11.44 -7.20 -2.84
CA VAL A 251 -12.63 -7.47 -3.66
C VAL A 251 -12.30 -8.43 -4.81
N VAL A 252 -11.19 -8.20 -5.51
CA VAL A 252 -10.75 -9.08 -6.60
C VAL A 252 -10.34 -10.45 -6.09
N ALA A 253 -9.53 -10.50 -5.03
CA ALA A 253 -9.06 -11.75 -4.44
C ALA A 253 -10.24 -12.63 -3.97
N ASP A 254 -11.18 -12.04 -3.24
CA ASP A 254 -12.37 -12.75 -2.77
C ASP A 254 -13.32 -13.11 -3.92
N SER A 255 -13.39 -12.30 -4.98
CA SER A 255 -14.20 -12.61 -6.16
C SER A 255 -13.65 -13.82 -6.89
N LEU A 256 -12.34 -13.87 -7.09
CA LEU A 256 -11.65 -15.02 -7.68
C LEU A 256 -11.75 -16.25 -6.77
N SER A 257 -11.71 -16.07 -5.45
CA SER A 257 -11.91 -17.15 -4.48
C SER A 257 -13.34 -17.71 -4.53
N ALA A 258 -14.36 -16.85 -4.56
CA ALA A 258 -15.76 -17.26 -4.69
C ALA A 258 -16.00 -18.05 -5.99
N ILE A 259 -15.44 -17.58 -7.11
CA ILE A 259 -15.53 -18.28 -8.40
C ILE A 259 -14.81 -19.63 -8.38
N LYS A 260 -13.71 -19.75 -7.63
CA LYS A 260 -12.91 -20.97 -7.58
C LYS A 260 -13.42 -22.04 -6.62
N TYR A 261 -13.99 -21.62 -5.49
CA TYR A 261 -14.32 -22.52 -4.37
C TYR A 261 -15.82 -22.60 -4.05
N ALA A 262 -16.63 -21.72 -4.64
CA ALA A 262 -18.09 -21.77 -4.60
C ALA A 262 -18.66 -21.77 -6.02
N LYS A 263 -19.98 -21.72 -6.17
CA LYS A 263 -20.65 -21.55 -7.47
C LYS A 263 -21.17 -20.13 -7.58
N VAL A 264 -20.67 -19.37 -8.56
CA VAL A 264 -21.09 -17.99 -8.79
C VAL A 264 -21.88 -17.90 -10.10
N LYS A 265 -23.15 -17.51 -10.00
CA LYS A 265 -24.06 -17.32 -11.12
C LYS A 265 -24.25 -15.83 -11.40
N PRO A 266 -23.82 -15.31 -12.57
CA PRO A 266 -24.09 -13.93 -12.95
C PRO A 266 -25.58 -13.69 -13.21
N ILE A 267 -26.17 -12.71 -12.54
CA ILE A 267 -27.50 -12.17 -12.85
C ILE A 267 -27.31 -11.11 -13.94
N ARG A 268 -27.95 -11.34 -15.09
CA ARG A 268 -27.81 -10.49 -16.28
C ARG A 268 -29.05 -9.67 -16.54
N ASP A 269 -28.86 -8.46 -17.06
CA ASP A 269 -29.94 -7.62 -17.56
C ASP A 269 -30.43 -8.07 -18.95
N GLU A 270 -31.39 -7.34 -19.53
CA GLU A 270 -31.95 -7.61 -20.85
C GLU A 270 -30.94 -7.53 -22.01
N ASN A 271 -29.78 -6.91 -21.78
CA ASN A 271 -28.68 -6.80 -22.73
C ASN A 271 -27.59 -7.86 -22.50
N GLY A 272 -27.79 -8.79 -21.57
CA GLY A 272 -26.85 -9.86 -21.25
C GLY A 272 -25.67 -9.42 -20.37
N ILE A 273 -25.71 -8.21 -19.82
CA ILE A 273 -24.64 -7.66 -18.97
C ILE A 273 -24.85 -8.15 -17.54
N ALA A 274 -23.82 -8.75 -16.94
CA ALA A 274 -23.84 -9.14 -15.54
C ALA A 274 -23.88 -7.88 -14.65
N VAL A 275 -24.93 -7.77 -13.85
CA VAL A 275 -25.22 -6.63 -12.96
C VAL A 275 -25.25 -7.02 -11.48
N ASP A 276 -25.47 -8.30 -11.18
CA ASP A 276 -25.38 -8.87 -9.82
C ASP A 276 -24.92 -10.34 -9.91
N PHE A 277 -24.68 -10.97 -8.76
CA PHE A 277 -24.19 -12.35 -8.67
C PHE A 277 -24.89 -13.10 -7.54
N GLU A 278 -25.29 -14.34 -7.80
CA GLU A 278 -25.75 -15.31 -6.79
C GLU A 278 -24.60 -16.27 -6.47
N ILE A 279 -24.38 -16.52 -5.18
CA ILE A 279 -23.30 -17.40 -4.70
C ILE A 279 -23.93 -18.57 -3.97
N GLU A 280 -23.66 -19.79 -4.44
CA GLU A 280 -24.01 -21.03 -3.76
C GLU A 280 -22.75 -21.69 -3.19
N GLY A 281 -22.69 -21.86 -1.87
CA GLY A 281 -21.55 -22.40 -1.14
C GLY A 281 -20.74 -21.32 -0.40
N ASP A 282 -19.84 -21.75 0.47
CA ASP A 282 -18.89 -20.86 1.17
C ASP A 282 -17.52 -20.90 0.48
N PHE A 283 -16.74 -19.84 0.68
CA PHE A 283 -15.42 -19.70 0.07
C PHE A 283 -14.45 -18.97 1.02
N PRO A 284 -13.13 -19.22 0.89
CA PRO A 284 -12.11 -18.55 1.67
C PRO A 284 -12.07 -17.05 1.38
N LYS A 285 -11.95 -16.23 2.42
CA LYS A 285 -11.89 -14.76 2.31
C LYS A 285 -10.52 -14.26 2.74
N TYR A 286 -9.94 -13.36 1.96
CA TYR A 286 -8.65 -12.73 2.22
C TYR A 286 -8.66 -12.02 3.59
N GLY A 287 -7.57 -12.15 4.35
CA GLY A 287 -7.48 -11.61 5.71
C GLY A 287 -7.62 -12.64 6.84
N ASN A 288 -7.58 -13.93 6.51
CA ASN A 288 -7.76 -15.02 7.48
C ASN A 288 -6.58 -16.02 7.50
N ASP A 289 -5.45 -15.63 6.92
CA ASP A 289 -4.25 -16.47 6.79
C ASP A 289 -4.50 -17.77 6.02
N ASP A 290 -5.34 -17.70 4.97
CA ASP A 290 -5.68 -18.82 4.11
C ASP A 290 -5.00 -18.68 2.75
N ASP A 291 -3.97 -19.51 2.53
CA ASP A 291 -3.15 -19.49 1.32
C ASP A 291 -3.96 -19.66 0.03
N ARG A 292 -5.15 -20.27 0.08
CA ARG A 292 -6.01 -20.48 -1.09
C ARG A 292 -6.49 -19.18 -1.72
N VAL A 293 -6.67 -18.13 -0.92
CA VAL A 293 -7.11 -16.80 -1.37
C VAL A 293 -5.97 -15.77 -1.29
N ASP A 294 -5.07 -15.87 -0.31
CA ASP A 294 -3.92 -14.99 -0.20
C ASP A 294 -2.99 -15.13 -1.41
N SER A 295 -2.80 -16.35 -1.92
CA SER A 295 -2.02 -16.58 -3.15
C SER A 295 -2.69 -16.01 -4.40
N LEU A 296 -4.03 -15.93 -4.44
CA LEU A 296 -4.75 -15.26 -5.53
C LEU A 296 -4.50 -13.76 -5.49
N ALA A 297 -4.56 -13.14 -4.31
CA ALA A 297 -4.23 -11.73 -4.13
C ALA A 297 -2.79 -11.44 -4.59
N ALA A 298 -1.80 -12.22 -4.13
CA ALA A 298 -0.41 -12.07 -4.51
C ALA A 298 -0.20 -12.26 -6.03
N LYS A 299 -0.87 -13.26 -6.63
CA LYS A 299 -0.85 -13.50 -8.08
C LYS A 299 -1.36 -12.30 -8.86
N VAL A 300 -2.47 -11.68 -8.44
CA VAL A 300 -3.03 -10.48 -9.09
C VAL A 300 -2.04 -9.33 -9.05
N VAL A 301 -1.43 -9.07 -7.89
CA VAL A 301 -0.42 -8.01 -7.70
C VAL A 301 0.76 -8.20 -8.65
N SER A 302 1.41 -9.37 -8.62
CA SER A 302 2.56 -9.64 -9.50
C SER A 302 2.18 -9.60 -10.98
N THR A 303 1.00 -10.12 -11.34
CA THR A 303 0.51 -10.13 -12.72
C THR A 303 0.33 -8.71 -13.24
N PHE A 304 -0.37 -7.84 -12.50
CA PHE A 304 -0.62 -6.48 -12.93
C PHE A 304 0.66 -5.64 -13.01
N MET A 305 1.56 -5.75 -12.01
CA MET A 305 2.85 -5.08 -12.03
C MET A 305 3.70 -5.50 -13.23
N ASN A 306 3.71 -6.80 -13.58
CA ASN A 306 4.43 -7.28 -14.76
C ASN A 306 3.88 -6.71 -16.07
N LYS A 307 2.57 -6.46 -16.16
CA LYS A 307 1.97 -5.79 -17.32
C LYS A 307 2.39 -4.32 -17.39
N ILE A 308 2.37 -3.60 -16.26
CA ILE A 308 2.88 -2.22 -16.17
C ILE A 308 4.33 -2.13 -16.65
N ARG A 309 5.20 -3.06 -16.24
CA ARG A 309 6.63 -3.08 -16.62
C ARG A 309 6.88 -3.21 -18.13
N LYS A 310 5.93 -3.71 -18.91
CA LYS A 310 6.05 -3.84 -20.38
C LYS A 310 5.94 -2.48 -21.09
N HIS A 311 5.37 -1.47 -20.44
CA HIS A 311 5.10 -0.19 -21.08
C HIS A 311 6.25 0.81 -20.84
N PRO A 312 6.65 1.58 -21.87
CA PRO A 312 7.63 2.63 -21.71
C PRO A 312 7.06 3.79 -20.88
N THR A 313 7.87 4.29 -19.95
CA THR A 313 7.51 5.37 -19.03
C THR A 313 8.22 6.67 -19.35
N TYR A 314 7.56 7.79 -19.03
CA TYR A 314 8.08 9.14 -19.22
C TYR A 314 9.42 9.33 -18.50
N ARG A 315 10.40 9.92 -19.20
CA ARG A 315 11.79 10.07 -18.72
C ARG A 315 12.45 8.75 -18.27
N GLN A 316 12.00 7.62 -18.78
CA GLN A 316 12.54 6.29 -18.44
C GLN A 316 12.51 6.02 -16.93
N SER A 317 11.50 6.55 -16.23
CA SER A 317 11.29 6.32 -14.81
C SER A 317 11.00 4.84 -14.52
N VAL A 318 11.43 4.35 -13.37
CA VAL A 318 11.30 2.93 -13.01
C VAL A 318 9.88 2.65 -12.52
N PRO A 319 9.10 1.76 -13.17
CA PRO A 319 7.74 1.44 -12.73
C PRO A 319 7.72 0.80 -11.34
N THR A 320 6.87 1.35 -10.47
CA THR A 320 6.55 0.82 -9.14
C THR A 320 5.04 0.78 -8.98
N MET A 321 4.55 0.03 -8.00
CA MET A 321 3.12 -0.04 -7.69
C MET A 321 2.89 0.03 -6.19
N SER A 322 1.79 0.64 -5.77
CA SER A 322 1.32 0.64 -4.39
C SER A 322 -0.04 -0.03 -4.23
N LEU A 323 -0.22 -0.68 -3.09
CA LEU A 323 -1.50 -1.19 -2.61
C LEU A 323 -2.12 -0.16 -1.66
N LEU A 324 -2.55 0.97 -2.23
CA LEU A 324 -3.01 2.15 -1.50
C LEU A 324 -4.25 2.72 -2.19
N THR A 325 -5.25 3.17 -1.42
CA THR A 325 -6.49 3.75 -1.97
C THR A 325 -6.76 5.20 -1.56
N ILE A 326 -6.26 5.64 -0.40
CA ILE A 326 -6.82 6.82 0.31
C ILE A 326 -8.35 6.66 0.37
N THR A 327 -9.14 7.67 -0.02
CA THR A 327 -10.60 7.60 -0.04
C THR A 327 -11.17 7.22 -1.41
N SER A 328 -10.30 6.87 -2.36
CA SER A 328 -10.74 6.30 -3.64
C SER A 328 -11.41 4.94 -3.46
N ASN A 329 -11.27 4.27 -2.32
CA ASN A 329 -12.04 3.07 -1.99
C ASN A 329 -13.56 3.36 -1.96
N VAL A 330 -13.97 4.54 -1.51
CA VAL A 330 -15.38 4.99 -1.50
C VAL A 330 -15.81 5.43 -2.89
N VAL A 331 -15.01 6.25 -3.57
CA VAL A 331 -15.35 6.77 -4.92
C VAL A 331 -15.44 5.63 -5.93
N TYR A 332 -14.48 4.71 -5.93
CA TYR A 332 -14.53 3.52 -6.78
C TYR A 332 -15.61 2.55 -6.35
N GLY A 333 -15.83 2.34 -5.06
CA GLY A 333 -16.94 1.54 -4.56
C GLY A 333 -18.30 2.02 -5.09
N THR A 334 -18.53 3.34 -5.01
CA THR A 334 -19.71 4.02 -5.56
C THR A 334 -19.84 3.84 -7.08
N ALA A 335 -18.71 3.90 -7.80
CA ALA A 335 -18.66 3.74 -9.25
C ALA A 335 -18.70 2.27 -9.72
N THR A 336 -18.71 1.29 -8.82
CA THR A 336 -18.64 -0.15 -9.14
C THR A 336 -19.92 -0.88 -8.73
N GLY A 337 -20.47 -1.68 -9.65
CA GLY A 337 -21.61 -2.56 -9.43
C GLY A 337 -21.31 -3.71 -8.47
N SER A 338 -22.27 -4.60 -8.27
CA SER A 338 -22.06 -5.79 -7.43
C SER A 338 -20.92 -6.64 -8.00
N THR A 339 -20.15 -7.30 -7.13
CA THR A 339 -18.99 -8.11 -7.52
C THR A 339 -19.15 -9.59 -7.12
N PRO A 340 -18.43 -10.52 -7.77
CA PRO A 340 -18.57 -11.96 -7.52
C PRO A 340 -18.28 -12.42 -6.08
N ASP A 341 -17.63 -11.59 -5.28
CA ASP A 341 -17.39 -11.80 -3.84
C ASP A 341 -18.62 -11.51 -2.96
N GLY A 342 -19.74 -11.11 -3.56
CA GLY A 342 -20.99 -10.78 -2.87
C GLY A 342 -21.09 -9.34 -2.37
N ARG A 343 -20.06 -8.51 -2.57
CA ARG A 343 -20.13 -7.07 -2.27
C ARG A 343 -21.16 -6.41 -3.19
N LYS A 344 -22.02 -5.56 -2.64
CA LYS A 344 -23.14 -4.95 -3.38
C LYS A 344 -22.77 -3.64 -4.05
N ALA A 345 -23.49 -3.34 -5.13
CA ALA A 345 -23.28 -2.14 -5.93
C ALA A 345 -23.28 -0.87 -5.05
N GLY A 346 -22.24 -0.05 -5.20
CA GLY A 346 -22.11 1.21 -4.46
C GLY A 346 -21.44 1.12 -3.08
N GLU A 347 -21.29 -0.08 -2.50
CA GLU A 347 -20.56 -0.23 -1.23
C GLU A 347 -19.09 0.18 -1.38
N ALA A 348 -18.43 0.64 -0.31
CA ALA A 348 -17.02 0.99 -0.38
C ALA A 348 -16.13 -0.25 -0.53
N PHE A 349 -14.97 -0.10 -1.15
CA PHE A 349 -13.89 -1.09 -1.04
C PHE A 349 -13.18 -0.97 0.32
N ALA A 350 -12.40 -1.98 0.66
CA ALA A 350 -11.43 -1.88 1.74
C ALA A 350 -10.37 -0.80 1.44
N PRO A 351 -9.85 -0.09 2.46
CA PRO A 351 -8.74 0.83 2.28
C PRO A 351 -7.44 0.07 1.97
N GLY A 352 -6.62 0.57 1.04
CA GLY A 352 -5.32 -0.01 0.71
C GLY A 352 -5.36 -1.51 0.38
N ALA A 353 -4.55 -2.28 1.09
CA ALA A 353 -4.43 -3.73 1.00
C ALA A 353 -5.27 -4.48 2.04
N ASN A 354 -6.18 -3.80 2.74
CA ASN A 354 -6.99 -4.42 3.79
C ASN A 354 -7.92 -5.52 3.27
N PRO A 355 -8.25 -6.50 4.14
CA PRO A 355 -9.44 -7.34 3.99
C PRO A 355 -10.71 -6.49 3.83
N MET A 356 -11.69 -7.03 3.10
CA MET A 356 -13.01 -6.41 2.99
C MET A 356 -13.70 -6.36 4.36
N HIS A 357 -14.49 -5.31 4.59
CA HIS A 357 -15.10 -5.03 5.89
C HIS A 357 -15.84 -6.24 6.47
N GLY A 358 -15.39 -6.69 7.65
CA GLY A 358 -16.00 -7.81 8.38
C GLY A 358 -15.68 -9.20 7.81
N ARG A 359 -14.73 -9.32 6.87
CA ARG A 359 -14.33 -10.61 6.29
C ARG A 359 -13.13 -11.24 6.98
N ASP A 360 -12.31 -10.46 7.67
CA ASP A 360 -11.24 -10.92 8.55
C ASP A 360 -11.80 -11.29 9.93
N THR A 361 -12.05 -12.58 10.14
CA THR A 361 -12.72 -13.13 11.33
C THR A 361 -11.81 -13.95 12.22
N HIS A 362 -10.57 -14.23 11.80
CA HIS A 362 -9.59 -15.06 12.53
C HIS A 362 -8.63 -14.26 13.42
N GLY A 363 -8.99 -13.02 13.75
CA GLY A 363 -8.24 -12.15 14.65
C GLY A 363 -7.10 -11.37 13.99
N ALA A 364 -6.46 -10.52 14.80
CA ALA A 364 -5.45 -9.56 14.35
C ALA A 364 -4.25 -10.20 13.63
N ILE A 365 -3.72 -11.29 14.19
CA ILE A 365 -2.53 -11.96 13.65
C ILE A 365 -2.80 -12.49 12.24
N SER A 366 -3.92 -13.17 12.05
CA SER A 366 -4.29 -13.76 10.75
C SER A 366 -4.54 -12.69 9.67
N SER A 367 -5.18 -11.58 10.06
CA SER A 367 -5.41 -10.42 9.19
C SER A 367 -4.09 -9.78 8.75
N LEU A 368 -3.18 -9.51 9.70
CA LEU A 368 -1.85 -8.95 9.43
C LEU A 368 -0.98 -9.91 8.60
N ALA A 369 -1.02 -11.21 8.89
CA ALA A 369 -0.26 -12.24 8.18
C ALA A 369 -0.67 -12.32 6.71
N SER A 370 -1.97 -12.26 6.42
CA SER A 370 -2.50 -12.27 5.03
C SER A 370 -1.95 -11.08 4.22
N VAL A 371 -1.96 -9.89 4.82
CA VAL A 371 -1.43 -8.67 4.17
C VAL A 371 0.08 -8.75 3.98
N ALA A 372 0.81 -9.30 4.96
CA ALA A 372 2.26 -9.47 4.88
C ALA A 372 2.73 -10.42 3.77
N LYS A 373 1.86 -11.30 3.26
CA LYS A 373 2.14 -12.17 2.10
C LYS A 373 2.21 -11.41 0.77
N MET A 374 1.78 -10.15 0.72
CA MET A 374 1.80 -9.38 -0.53
C MET A 374 3.24 -9.09 -0.99
N PRO A 375 3.54 -9.27 -2.29
CA PRO A 375 4.91 -9.22 -2.78
C PRO A 375 5.44 -7.78 -2.81
N TRP A 376 6.27 -7.43 -1.82
CA TRP A 376 6.89 -6.10 -1.71
C TRP A 376 7.64 -5.66 -2.99
N ARG A 377 8.38 -6.58 -3.64
CA ARG A 377 9.12 -6.26 -4.88
C ARG A 377 8.21 -5.78 -6.02
N ASP A 378 6.98 -6.26 -6.05
CA ASP A 378 5.98 -5.86 -7.02
C ASP A 378 5.06 -4.74 -6.50
N SER A 379 5.25 -4.32 -5.25
CA SER A 379 4.49 -3.26 -4.59
C SER A 379 5.41 -2.25 -3.88
N SER A 380 6.55 -1.93 -4.48
CA SER A 380 7.64 -1.16 -3.85
C SER A 380 7.34 0.33 -3.67
N ASP A 381 6.21 0.81 -4.18
CA ASP A 381 5.67 2.14 -3.86
C ASP A 381 4.86 2.14 -2.54
N GLY A 382 4.66 0.96 -1.95
CA GLY A 382 4.16 0.75 -0.60
C GLY A 382 2.88 -0.10 -0.50
N ILE A 383 2.68 -0.72 0.66
CA ILE A 383 1.52 -1.56 0.96
C ILE A 383 0.83 -0.98 2.19
N SER A 384 -0.35 -0.41 2.00
CA SER A 384 -1.09 0.23 3.08
C SER A 384 -2.01 -0.74 3.79
N ASN A 385 -1.95 -0.77 5.11
CA ASN A 385 -2.88 -1.53 5.94
C ASN A 385 -3.39 -0.68 7.11
N THR A 386 -4.69 -0.42 7.16
CA THR A 386 -5.35 0.27 8.27
C THR A 386 -5.87 -0.73 9.28
N PHE A 387 -5.17 -0.90 10.40
CA PHE A 387 -5.56 -1.86 11.42
C PHE A 387 -6.22 -1.16 12.62
N SER A 388 -7.40 -1.66 13.02
CA SER A 388 -8.17 -1.17 14.17
C SER A 388 -8.38 -2.30 15.16
N ILE A 389 -8.11 -2.04 16.43
CA ILE A 389 -8.29 -2.99 17.53
C ILE A 389 -8.91 -2.30 18.73
N ILE A 390 -9.84 -2.99 19.40
CA ILE A 390 -10.44 -2.49 20.64
C ILE A 390 -9.41 -2.58 21.79
N PRO A 391 -9.39 -1.61 22.74
CA PRO A 391 -8.39 -1.59 23.81
C PRO A 391 -8.29 -2.91 24.60
N ASP A 392 -9.43 -3.50 24.97
CA ASP A 392 -9.47 -4.73 25.76
C ASP A 392 -8.90 -5.96 25.04
N ALA A 393 -8.84 -5.92 23.70
CA ALA A 393 -8.21 -6.98 22.90
C ALA A 393 -6.67 -6.86 22.87
N LEU A 394 -6.10 -5.69 23.19
CA LEU A 394 -4.66 -5.50 23.35
C LEU A 394 -4.14 -5.94 24.74
N GLY A 395 -5.02 -6.02 25.74
CA GLY A 395 -4.70 -6.43 27.11
C GLY A 395 -5.65 -5.83 28.13
N LYS A 396 -5.89 -6.53 29.24
CA LYS A 396 -6.72 -6.02 30.35
C LYS A 396 -5.87 -5.14 31.27
N SER A 397 -6.31 -3.91 31.51
CA SER A 397 -5.80 -2.98 32.54
C SER A 397 -4.29 -2.73 32.56
N GLY A 398 -3.80 -1.79 31.74
CA GLY A 398 -2.50 -1.13 31.93
C GLY A 398 -1.24 -1.99 31.71
N GLU A 399 -1.36 -3.32 31.69
CA GLU A 399 -0.35 -4.23 31.18
C GLU A 399 -0.46 -4.26 29.66
N THR A 400 0.16 -3.26 29.02
CA THR A 400 0.35 -3.27 27.58
C THR A 400 1.31 -4.40 27.21
N PHE A 401 0.78 -5.51 26.72
CA PHE A 401 1.57 -6.51 26.01
C PHE A 401 1.96 -5.93 24.63
N VAL A 402 2.99 -5.08 24.58
CA VAL A 402 3.78 -4.96 23.35
C VAL A 402 4.87 -6.01 23.44
N SER A 403 4.45 -7.24 23.20
CA SER A 403 5.31 -8.38 22.94
C SER A 403 5.10 -8.75 21.47
N LEU A 404 5.98 -8.21 20.63
CA LEU A 404 6.32 -8.82 19.34
C LEU A 404 7.66 -9.56 19.49
N SER A 405 7.94 -10.09 20.70
CA SER A 405 9.23 -10.70 21.05
C SER A 405 9.15 -11.93 21.95
N ASP A 406 7.99 -12.33 22.50
CA ASP A 406 7.94 -13.56 23.33
C ASP A 406 7.82 -14.84 22.50
N PHE A 407 8.11 -14.78 21.20
CA PHE A 407 8.56 -15.95 20.47
C PHE A 407 10.08 -16.06 20.60
N ASP A 408 10.56 -16.38 21.81
CA ASP A 408 11.77 -17.18 21.95
C ASP A 408 11.43 -18.58 21.42
N ILE A 409 11.50 -18.73 20.10
CA ILE A 409 11.71 -20.05 19.51
C ILE A 409 13.16 -20.37 19.81
N GLU A 410 13.42 -21.07 20.92
CA GLU A 410 14.59 -21.94 20.99
C GLU A 410 14.41 -22.98 19.88
N LEU A 411 14.95 -22.66 18.70
CA LEU A 411 15.13 -23.64 17.65
C LEU A 411 16.15 -24.65 18.18
N ASP A 412 15.68 -25.82 18.61
CA ASP A 412 16.53 -26.99 18.77
C ASP A 412 17.25 -27.22 17.43
N PRO A 413 18.58 -26.97 17.35
CA PRO A 413 19.32 -27.05 16.10
C PRO A 413 19.33 -28.47 15.53
N SER A 414 18.97 -29.49 16.33
CA SER A 414 18.86 -30.87 15.90
C SER A 414 17.56 -31.18 15.15
N GLN A 415 16.57 -30.28 15.20
CA GLN A 415 15.28 -30.41 14.48
C GLN A 415 15.14 -29.49 13.27
N LEU A 416 16.12 -28.61 13.02
CA LEU A 416 16.18 -27.86 11.77
C LEU A 416 16.66 -28.79 10.64
N PRO A 417 15.93 -28.92 9.52
CA PRO A 417 16.49 -29.55 8.33
C PRO A 417 17.73 -28.74 7.92
N ASN A 418 18.87 -29.42 7.79
CA ASN A 418 20.14 -28.84 7.35
C ASN A 418 19.99 -28.23 5.94
N SER A 419 19.52 -26.99 5.85
CA SER A 419 19.65 -26.14 4.69
C SER A 419 19.57 -24.67 5.12
N ASN A 420 20.68 -23.95 5.00
CA ASN A 420 20.80 -22.50 5.19
C ASN A 420 20.01 -21.71 4.13
N THR A 421 18.68 -21.83 4.09
CA THR A 421 17.82 -21.09 3.17
C THR A 421 16.83 -20.24 3.95
N ASN A 422 17.10 -18.94 4.01
CA ASN A 422 16.16 -17.90 4.42
C ASN A 422 15.05 -17.78 3.37
N PHE A 423 13.84 -18.24 3.68
CA PHE A 423 12.72 -18.27 2.73
C PHE A 423 12.12 -16.88 2.39
N ALA A 424 12.52 -15.82 3.11
CA ALA A 424 12.21 -14.44 2.72
C ALA A 424 13.22 -13.85 1.72
N CYS A 425 14.33 -14.56 1.45
CA CYS A 425 15.36 -14.19 0.49
C CYS A 425 15.68 -15.30 -0.53
N SER A 426 14.94 -16.41 -0.55
CA SER A 426 15.15 -17.49 -1.52
C SER A 426 14.36 -17.22 -2.80
N GLU A 427 15.07 -17.13 -3.92
CA GLU A 427 14.53 -17.13 -5.27
C GLU A 427 13.43 -18.20 -5.46
N PRO A 428 12.29 -17.90 -6.09
CA PRO A 428 11.58 -18.91 -6.84
C PRO A 428 12.31 -19.12 -8.17
N ASN A 429 12.92 -20.29 -8.32
CA ASN A 429 13.45 -20.80 -9.58
C ASN A 429 12.47 -20.53 -10.74
N VAL A 430 12.80 -19.56 -11.59
CA VAL A 430 12.40 -19.54 -13.00
C VAL A 430 13.67 -19.40 -13.80
N THR A 431 14.28 -20.54 -14.12
CA THR A 431 15.35 -20.63 -15.10
C THR A 431 14.72 -20.27 -16.46
N ILE A 432 14.99 -19.08 -16.98
CA ILE A 432 14.73 -18.77 -18.39
C ILE A 432 15.85 -19.48 -19.17
N LYS A 433 15.50 -20.56 -19.88
CA LYS A 433 16.40 -21.08 -20.92
C LYS A 433 16.45 -20.06 -22.05
N GLU A 434 17.63 -19.54 -22.33
CA GLU A 434 17.93 -18.90 -23.61
C GLU A 434 18.13 -20.02 -24.63
N ASP A 435 17.15 -20.18 -25.53
CA ASP A 435 17.36 -20.98 -26.73
C ASP A 435 18.13 -20.12 -27.74
N ASN A 436 19.31 -20.61 -28.15
CA ASN A 436 20.10 -20.10 -29.28
C ASN A 436 19.44 -20.43 -30.61
#